data_AF-A0A7S0PYG8-F1
#
_entry.id   AF-A0A7S0PYG8-F1
#
_cell.length_a   1.000
_cell.length_b   1.000
_cell.length_c   1.000
_cell.angle_alpha   90.00
_cell.angle_beta   90.00
_cell.angle_gamma   90.00
#
_symmetry.space_group_name_H-M   'P 1'
#
loop_
_entity.id
_entity.type
_entity.pdbx_description
1 polymer ?
#
loop_
_entity_poly.entity_id
_entity_poly.type
_entity_poly.pdbx_seq_one_letter_code
_entity_poly.pdbx_strand_id
1 'polypeptide(L)'
;NLADLLREQGALDEAESLLRVAVDHAHEVLGDRHPTTLVIEAKMARLALVRDAVVGTERLWAVVGRMGEALGVDHSQTLKYAALLPAACVPTEGCSAMLDGTLKDTRVSVFSP
;
A
#
# COMPACT_ATOMS: atom_id res chain seq x y z
N ASN A 1 -19.74 11.51 -18.50
CA ASN A 1 -18.92 10.63 -17.65
C ASN A 1 -18.05 11.39 -16.63
N LEU A 2 -18.10 12.72 -16.55
CA LEU A 2 -17.43 13.48 -15.46
C LEU A 2 -18.17 13.33 -14.11
N ALA A 3 -19.50 13.25 -14.14
CA ALA A 3 -20.32 13.08 -12.95
C ALA A 3 -20.02 11.77 -12.21
N ASP A 4 -19.80 10.67 -12.94
CA ASP A 4 -19.47 9.37 -12.34
C ASP A 4 -18.08 9.38 -11.69
N LEU A 5 -17.09 9.97 -12.35
CA LEU A 5 -15.73 10.13 -11.81
C LEU A 5 -15.71 10.98 -10.53
N LEU A 6 -16.48 12.07 -10.49
CA LEU A 6 -16.60 12.90 -9.29
C LEU A 6 -17.31 12.15 -8.15
N ARG A 7 -18.29 11.29 -8.49
CA ARG A 7 -19.00 10.46 -7.51
C ARG A 7 -18.09 9.38 -6.93
N GLU A 8 -17.26 8.77 -7.76
CA GLU A 8 -16.24 7.82 -7.34
C GLU A 8 -15.17 8.50 -6.47
N GLN A 9 -14.67 9.67 -6.88
CA GLN A 9 -13.71 10.44 -6.07
C GLN A 9 -14.26 10.82 -4.70
N GLY A 10 -15.51 11.32 -4.62
CA GLY A 10 -16.16 11.63 -3.34
C GLY A 10 -16.32 10.40 -2.43
N ALA A 11 -16.65 9.25 -3.01
CA ALA A 11 -16.73 8.00 -2.24
C ALA A 11 -15.35 7.52 -1.76
N LEU A 12 -14.28 7.78 -2.51
CA LEU A 12 -12.91 7.49 -2.08
C LEU A 12 -12.49 8.40 -0.91
N ASP A 13 -12.79 9.70 -0.96
CA ASP A 13 -12.52 10.61 0.17
C ASP A 13 -13.25 10.20 1.46
N GLU A 14 -14.53 9.85 1.33
CA GLU A 14 -15.34 9.40 2.46
C GLU A 14 -14.79 8.08 3.04
N ALA A 15 -14.41 7.13 2.18
CA ALA A 15 -13.78 5.89 2.60
C ALA A 15 -12.43 6.12 3.31
N GLU A 16 -11.63 7.10 2.86
CA GLU A 16 -10.36 7.43 3.50
C GLU A 16 -10.56 7.97 4.92
N SER A 17 -11.52 8.88 5.08
CA SER A 17 -11.87 9.46 6.38
C SER A 17 -12.32 8.39 7.37
N LEU A 18 -13.21 7.50 6.94
CA LEU A 18 -13.70 6.39 7.77
C LEU A 18 -12.59 5.40 8.13
N LEU A 19 -11.74 5.05 7.16
CA LEU A 19 -10.63 4.14 7.41
C LEU A 19 -9.60 4.76 8.37
N ARG A 20 -9.35 6.06 8.30
CA ARG A 20 -8.42 6.74 9.22
C ARG A 20 -8.88 6.63 10.66
N VAL A 21 -10.15 6.95 10.92
CA VAL A 21 -10.76 6.81 12.25
C VAL A 21 -10.73 5.35 12.71
N ALA A 22 -10.99 4.41 11.79
CA ALA A 22 -10.94 2.98 12.12
C ALA A 22 -9.52 2.49 12.44
N VAL A 23 -8.49 3.01 11.76
CA VAL A 23 -7.07 2.70 12.04
C VAL A 23 -6.70 3.25 13.42
N ASP A 24 -7.00 4.52 13.69
CA ASP A 24 -6.70 5.15 14.99
C ASP A 24 -7.38 4.38 16.13
N HIS A 25 -8.66 4.05 15.97
CA HIS A 25 -9.39 3.28 16.99
C HIS A 25 -8.87 1.85 17.14
N ALA A 26 -8.50 1.19 16.04
CA ALA A 26 -7.91 -0.15 16.08
C ALA A 26 -6.52 -0.15 16.74
N HIS A 27 -5.73 0.90 16.53
CA HIS A 27 -4.46 1.08 17.24
C HIS A 27 -4.65 1.26 18.74
N GLU A 28 -5.62 2.09 19.16
CA GLU A 28 -5.89 2.32 20.58
C GLU A 28 -6.46 1.09 21.30
N VAL A 29 -7.39 0.37 20.65
CA VAL A 29 -8.14 -0.72 21.31
C VAL A 29 -7.46 -2.07 21.15
N LEU A 30 -6.93 -2.36 19.96
CA LEU A 30 -6.42 -3.69 19.60
C LEU A 30 -4.89 -3.71 19.51
N GLY A 31 -4.27 -2.56 19.25
CA GLY A 31 -2.83 -2.40 19.08
C GLY A 31 -2.34 -2.65 17.66
N ASP A 32 -1.10 -2.20 17.42
CA ASP A 32 -0.38 -2.21 16.15
C ASP A 32 -0.20 -3.57 15.47
N ARG A 33 -0.19 -4.65 16.25
CA ARG A 33 0.07 -6.01 15.75
C ARG A 33 -1.20 -6.84 15.57
N HIS A 34 -2.36 -6.27 15.89
CA HIS A 34 -3.59 -7.02 15.80
C HIS A 34 -3.99 -7.23 14.32
N PRO A 35 -4.43 -8.43 13.93
CA PRO A 35 -4.81 -8.74 12.55
C PRO A 35 -5.81 -7.74 11.97
N THR A 36 -6.79 -7.31 12.77
CA THR A 36 -7.79 -6.32 12.35
C THR A 36 -7.16 -4.98 12.02
N THR A 37 -6.24 -4.47 12.86
CA THR A 37 -5.55 -3.19 12.63
C THR A 37 -4.78 -3.23 11.32
N LEU A 38 -3.99 -4.28 11.10
CA LEU A 38 -3.23 -4.47 9.87
C LEU A 38 -4.15 -4.55 8.64
N VAL A 39 -5.28 -5.25 8.74
CA VAL A 39 -6.25 -5.35 7.63
C VAL A 39 -6.88 -3.98 7.29
N ILE A 40 -7.14 -3.13 8.29
CA ILE A 40 -7.67 -1.78 8.05
C ILE A 40 -6.58 -0.91 7.41
N GLU A 41 -5.33 -0.97 7.89
CA GLU A 41 -4.20 -0.27 7.26
C GLU A 41 -4.00 -0.69 5.80
N ALA A 42 -4.10 -1.99 5.49
CA ALA A 42 -3.97 -2.49 4.12
C ALA A 42 -5.11 -2.01 3.20
N LYS A 43 -6.32 -1.85 3.74
CA LYS A 43 -7.43 -1.24 2.99
C LYS A 43 -7.15 0.24 2.69
N MET A 44 -6.55 0.96 3.63
CA MET A 44 -6.14 2.35 3.44
C MET A 44 -5.03 2.46 2.39
N ALA A 45 -4.03 1.57 2.43
CA ALA A 45 -2.99 1.51 1.40
C ALA A 45 -3.55 1.19 0.01
N ARG A 46 -4.54 0.30 -0.08
CA ARG A 46 -5.26 0.02 -1.35
C ARG A 46 -6.03 1.24 -1.86
N LEU A 47 -6.62 2.03 -0.98
CA LEU A 47 -7.28 3.28 -1.36
C LEU A 47 -6.26 4.29 -1.88
N ALA A 48 -5.10 4.37 -1.23
CA ALA A 48 -3.99 5.18 -1.69
C ALA A 48 -3.51 4.76 -3.08
N LEU A 49 -3.46 3.45 -3.41
CA LEU A 49 -3.12 2.98 -4.77
C LEU A 49 -4.03 3.54 -5.87
N VAL A 50 -5.32 3.71 -5.58
CA VAL A 50 -6.29 4.26 -6.55
C VAL A 50 -6.07 5.76 -6.78
N ARG A 51 -5.53 6.47 -5.78
CA ARG A 51 -5.20 7.91 -5.88
C ARG A 51 -3.83 8.16 -6.46
N ASP A 52 -2.84 7.48 -5.89
CA ASP A 52 -1.43 7.57 -6.24
C ASP A 52 -0.80 6.18 -6.13
N ALA A 53 -0.42 5.62 -7.29
CA ALA A 53 0.12 4.28 -7.36
C ALA A 53 1.45 4.15 -6.60
N VAL A 54 2.25 5.20 -6.49
CA VAL A 54 3.57 5.16 -5.86
C VAL A 54 3.42 5.12 -4.33
N VAL A 55 2.73 6.11 -3.76
CA VAL A 55 2.46 6.21 -2.32
C VAL A 55 1.64 5.03 -1.83
N GLY A 56 0.67 4.59 -2.63
CA GLY A 56 -0.13 3.41 -2.33
C GLY A 56 0.69 2.13 -2.27
N THR A 57 1.65 1.96 -3.19
CA THR A 57 2.50 0.77 -3.24
C THR A 57 3.45 0.73 -2.04
N GLU A 58 4.11 1.84 -1.70
CA GLU A 58 4.99 1.92 -0.52
C GLU A 58 4.24 1.59 0.77
N ARG A 59 3.06 2.19 0.96
CA ARG A 59 2.22 1.91 2.14
C ARG A 59 1.77 0.45 2.17
N LEU A 60 1.41 -0.12 1.02
CA LEU A 60 0.97 -1.51 0.95
C LEU A 60 2.12 -2.47 1.27
N TRP A 61 3.34 -2.20 0.82
CA TRP A 61 4.54 -2.96 1.17
C TRP A 61 4.80 -2.98 2.68
N ALA A 62 4.77 -1.82 3.32
CA ALA A 62 5.00 -1.71 4.76
C ALA A 62 3.99 -2.54 5.57
N VAL A 63 2.71 -2.50 5.19
CA VAL A 63 1.66 -3.25 5.89
C VAL A 63 1.75 -4.75 5.59
N VAL A 64 2.03 -5.15 4.34
CA VAL A 64 2.19 -6.57 3.98
C VAL A 64 3.39 -7.19 4.71
N GLY A 65 4.49 -6.45 4.89
CA GLY A 65 5.62 -6.88 5.71
C GLY A 65 5.22 -7.16 7.16
N ARG A 66 4.53 -6.20 7.79
CA ARG A 66 4.00 -6.36 9.16
C ARG A 66 2.99 -7.52 9.27
N MET A 67 2.14 -7.72 8.27
CA MET A 67 1.24 -8.88 8.20
C MET A 67 2.00 -10.20 8.10
N GLY A 68 3.07 -10.25 7.31
CA GLY A 68 3.93 -11.42 7.20
C GLY A 68 4.59 -11.79 8.54
N GLU A 69 5.06 -10.79 9.29
CA GLU A 69 5.66 -10.99 10.61
C GLU A 69 4.63 -11.39 11.68
N ALA A 70 3.44 -10.76 11.68
CA ALA A 70 2.43 -10.98 12.72
C ALA A 70 1.52 -12.19 12.47
N LEU A 71 1.18 -12.47 11.21
CA LEU A 71 0.18 -13.48 10.81
C LEU A 71 0.80 -14.64 10.04
N GLY A 72 2.02 -14.48 9.51
CA GLY A 72 2.67 -15.41 8.61
C GLY A 72 2.51 -15.01 7.13
N VAL A 73 3.51 -15.37 6.33
CA VAL A 73 3.56 -15.08 4.88
C VAL A 73 2.49 -15.85 4.09
N ASP A 74 2.07 -17.01 4.58
CA ASP A 74 1.03 -17.86 3.97
C ASP A 74 -0.40 -17.46 4.37
N HIS A 75 -0.56 -16.49 5.27
CA HIS A 75 -1.88 -16.07 5.71
C HIS A 75 -2.68 -15.47 4.55
N SER A 76 -3.95 -15.86 4.41
CA SER A 76 -4.77 -15.53 3.23
C SER A 76 -4.91 -14.02 2.98
N GLN A 77 -4.89 -13.20 4.05
CA GLN A 77 -4.89 -11.74 3.91
C GLN A 77 -3.55 -11.21 3.38
N THR A 78 -2.43 -11.73 3.90
CA THR A 78 -1.08 -11.35 3.47
C THR A 78 -0.91 -11.63 1.98
N LEU A 79 -1.29 -12.83 1.52
CA LEU A 79 -1.24 -13.21 0.11
C LEU A 79 -2.14 -12.33 -0.78
N LYS A 80 -3.35 -12.00 -0.31
CA LYS A 80 -4.28 -11.16 -1.06
C LYS A 80 -3.72 -9.75 -1.31
N TYR A 81 -3.12 -9.15 -0.29
CA TYR A 81 -2.53 -7.81 -0.41
C TYR A 81 -1.16 -7.84 -1.11
N ALA A 82 -0.37 -8.89 -0.91
CA ALA A 82 0.87 -9.10 -1.65
C ALA A 82 0.62 -9.25 -3.16
N ALA A 83 -0.47 -9.90 -3.57
CA ALA A 83 -0.86 -10.03 -4.98
C ALA A 83 -1.28 -8.69 -5.63
N LEU A 84 -1.62 -7.68 -4.82
CA LEU A 84 -1.91 -6.32 -5.32
C LEU A 84 -0.62 -5.50 -5.51
N LEU A 85 0.53 -5.98 -5.02
CA LEU A 85 1.81 -5.32 -5.24
C LEU A 85 2.34 -5.65 -6.64
N PRO A 86 2.77 -4.65 -7.42
CA PRO A 86 3.44 -4.92 -8.68
C PRO A 86 4.78 -5.61 -8.42
N ALA A 87 5.03 -6.74 -9.08
CA ALA A 87 6.25 -7.55 -8.93
C ALA A 87 7.56 -6.78 -9.21
N ALA A 88 7.47 -5.64 -9.89
CA ALA A 88 8.60 -4.80 -10.26
C ALA A 88 8.98 -3.75 -9.20
N CYS A 89 8.14 -3.51 -8.18
CA CYS A 89 8.40 -2.50 -7.16
C CYS A 89 8.89 -3.20 -5.90
N VAL A 90 10.19 -3.51 -5.84
CA VAL A 90 10.84 -3.86 -4.57
C VAL A 90 11.15 -2.53 -3.88
N PRO A 91 10.92 -2.38 -2.56
CA PRO A 91 11.36 -1.20 -1.81
C PRO A 91 12.89 -1.25 -1.63
N THR A 92 13.65 -1.30 -2.72
CA THR A 92 15.12 -1.26 -2.64
C THR A 92 15.68 0.14 -2.84
N GLU A 93 14.97 1.10 -3.44
CA GLU A 93 15.56 2.43 -3.64
C GLU A 93 14.57 3.58 -3.40
N GLY A 94 14.61 4.08 -2.17
CA GLY A 94 14.60 5.52 -1.92
C GLY A 94 13.29 6.28 -2.13
N CYS A 95 12.51 6.37 -1.07
CA CYS A 95 11.93 7.67 -0.74
C CYS A 95 13.07 8.73 -0.70
N SER A 96 12.98 9.78 -1.53
CA SER A 96 13.73 11.07 -1.44
C SER A 96 15.10 11.25 -2.12
N ALA A 97 15.36 10.77 -3.35
CA ALA A 97 16.56 11.24 -4.06
C ALA A 97 16.50 11.27 -5.60
N MET A 98 15.42 11.73 -6.25
CA MET A 98 15.51 11.98 -7.71
C MET A 98 14.50 12.97 -8.30
N LEU A 99 14.15 14.02 -7.57
CA LEU A 99 13.66 15.26 -8.20
C LEU A 99 14.79 16.23 -8.58
N ASP A 100 16.05 15.83 -8.45
CA ASP A 100 17.18 16.62 -8.96
C ASP A 100 18.12 15.75 -9.82
N GLY A 101 17.81 15.73 -11.11
CA GLY A 101 18.71 15.44 -12.23
C GLY A 101 19.69 14.27 -12.10
N THR A 102 19.34 13.09 -12.62
CA THR A 102 20.30 12.24 -13.37
C THR A 102 19.57 11.11 -14.09
N LEU A 103 19.05 11.43 -15.27
CA LEU A 103 19.05 10.48 -16.38
C LEU A 103 20.51 10.12 -16.66
N LYS A 104 20.99 8.98 -16.17
CA LYS A 104 22.02 8.17 -16.84
C LYS A 104 22.27 6.87 -16.08
N ASP A 105 22.19 5.79 -16.85
CA ASP A 105 22.86 4.53 -16.58
C ASP A 105 22.49 3.81 -15.29
N THR A 106 21.52 2.89 -15.37
CA THR A 106 21.86 1.52 -14.93
C THR A 106 21.07 0.48 -15.71
N ARG A 107 21.83 -0.46 -16.24
CA ARG A 107 21.44 -1.52 -17.16
C ARG A 107 20.38 -2.43 -16.54
N VAL A 108 19.31 -2.62 -17.30
CA VAL A 108 18.44 -3.77 -17.18
C VAL A 108 19.26 -5.01 -17.56
N SER A 109 19.73 -5.77 -16.56
CA SER A 109 20.15 -7.16 -16.74
C SER A 109 18.94 -8.05 -16.45
N VAL A 110 18.16 -8.35 -17.50
CA VAL A 110 17.17 -9.42 -17.45
C VAL A 110 17.91 -10.75 -17.36
N PHE A 111 17.61 -11.50 -16.30
CA PHE A 111 18.10 -12.84 -16.06
C PHE A 111 17.12 -13.83 -16.73
N SER A 112 17.56 -14.49 -17.80
CA SER A 112 16.93 -15.69 -18.39
C SER A 112 17.63 -16.94 -17.88
N PRO A 113 16.94 -18.09 -17.89
CA PRO A 113 17.39 -19.20 -18.73
C PRO A 113 16.46 -19.44 -19.93
#